data_AF-A0A9D4RMC6-F1
#
_entry.id   AF-A0A9D4RMC6-F1
#
_cell.length_a   1.000
_cell.length_b   1.000
_cell.length_c   1.000
_cell.angle_alpha   90.00
_cell.angle_beta   90.00
_cell.angle_gamma   90.00
#
_symmetry.space_group_name_H-M   'P 1'
#
loop_
_entity.id
_entity.type
_entity.pdbx_description
1 polymer ?
#
loop_
_entity_poly.entity_id
_entity_poly.type
_entity_poly.pdbx_seq_one_letter_code
_entity_poly.pdbx_strand_id
1 'polypeptide(L)'
;MHPESVLTQPGKVIKVTLTVDTDKSNIAIYRSSETTGFSVWTKIEADIMGDMAHFKTQSGGVYVAKSHSHTVLIVALVLSLLVVVLVIVGGICYFRKNPNKWKKLKKSPKNLQDRI
;
A
#
# COMPACT_ATOMS: atom_id res chain seq x y z
N MET A 1 31.53 -24.92 6.85
CA MET A 1 31.35 -24.11 5.63
C MET A 1 29.98 -23.46 5.75
N HIS A 2 29.91 -22.13 5.95
CA HIS A 2 28.61 -21.45 6.17
C HIS A 2 27.97 -21.13 4.82
N PRO A 3 26.77 -21.67 4.51
CA PRO A 3 26.16 -21.60 3.19
C PRO A 3 25.68 -20.20 2.79
N GLU A 4 25.77 -19.21 3.68
CA GLU A 4 25.28 -17.84 3.46
C GLU A 4 26.37 -16.77 3.28
N SER A 5 27.63 -17.20 3.30
CA SER A 5 28.76 -16.34 2.94
C SER A 5 28.61 -15.79 1.51
N VAL A 6 29.41 -14.79 1.14
CA VAL A 6 29.44 -14.30 -0.24
C VAL A 6 29.79 -15.48 -1.15
N LEU A 7 28.80 -15.95 -1.90
CA LEU A 7 28.88 -17.15 -2.74
C LEU A 7 29.55 -16.87 -4.09
N THR A 8 29.82 -15.60 -4.37
CA THR A 8 30.30 -15.13 -5.66
C THR A 8 31.58 -14.33 -5.52
N GLN A 9 32.43 -14.40 -6.54
CA GLN A 9 33.56 -13.46 -6.65
C GLN A 9 33.02 -12.02 -6.74
N PRO A 10 33.77 -11.01 -6.28
CA PRO A 10 33.40 -9.61 -6.44
C PRO A 10 33.01 -9.31 -7.89
N GLY A 11 31.80 -8.78 -8.10
CA GLY A 11 31.27 -8.45 -9.43
C GLY A 11 30.47 -9.57 -10.12
N LYS A 12 30.41 -10.78 -9.57
CA LYS A 12 29.52 -11.85 -10.06
C LYS A 12 28.24 -11.88 -9.22
N VAL A 13 27.13 -12.27 -9.83
CA VAL A 13 25.82 -12.38 -9.16
C VAL A 13 25.18 -13.71 -9.53
N ILE A 14 24.48 -14.30 -8.56
CA ILE A 14 23.60 -15.46 -8.78
C ILE A 14 22.23 -14.91 -9.16
N LYS A 15 21.69 -15.38 -10.27
CA LYS A 15 20.29 -15.15 -10.63
C LYS A 15 19.45 -16.26 -10.00
N VAL A 16 18.45 -15.87 -9.23
CA VAL A 16 17.50 -16.79 -8.62
C VAL A 16 16.13 -16.52 -9.23
N THR A 17 15.44 -17.59 -9.58
CA THR A 17 14.06 -17.57 -10.06
C THR A 17 13.21 -18.38 -9.08
N LEU A 18 12.15 -17.77 -8.56
CA LEU A 18 11.17 -18.43 -7.70
C LEU A 18 9.82 -18.41 -8.39
N THR A 19 9.13 -19.55 -8.42
CA THR A 19 7.71 -19.60 -8.80
C THR A 19 6.89 -19.02 -7.65
N VAL A 20 5.98 -18.11 -7.96
CA VAL A 20 5.13 -17.42 -7.01
C VAL A 20 3.66 -17.55 -7.41
N ASP A 21 2.79 -17.64 -6.41
CA ASP A 21 1.34 -17.69 -6.62
C ASP A 21 0.82 -16.31 -7.04
N THR A 22 0.41 -16.18 -8.30
CA THR A 22 -0.08 -14.94 -8.91
C THR A 22 -1.47 -14.54 -8.48
N ASP A 23 -2.23 -15.45 -7.84
CA ASP A 23 -3.55 -15.12 -7.30
C ASP A 23 -3.42 -14.19 -6.07
N LYS A 24 -2.19 -14.00 -5.58
CA LYS A 24 -1.85 -13.03 -4.54
C LYS A 24 -1.34 -11.73 -5.17
N SER A 25 -2.02 -10.63 -4.89
CA SER A 25 -1.55 -9.29 -5.25
C SER A 25 -0.33 -8.87 -4.44
N ASN A 26 0.57 -8.10 -5.06
CA ASN A 26 1.66 -7.36 -4.39
C ASN A 26 2.65 -8.27 -3.63
N ILE A 27 3.26 -9.17 -4.39
CA ILE A 27 4.28 -10.11 -3.91
C ILE A 27 5.60 -9.35 -3.73
N ALA A 28 6.31 -9.62 -2.64
CA ALA A 28 7.65 -9.10 -2.40
C ALA A 28 8.54 -10.23 -1.87
N ILE A 29 9.82 -10.22 -2.29
CA ILE A 29 10.81 -11.20 -1.85
C ILE A 29 11.58 -10.64 -0.65
N TYR A 30 11.72 -11.46 0.38
CA TYR A 30 12.49 -11.14 1.58
C TYR A 30 13.61 -12.14 1.76
N ARG A 31 14.73 -11.64 2.29
CA ARG A 31 15.87 -12.46 2.69
C ARG A 31 16.16 -12.30 4.16
N SER A 32 16.53 -13.42 4.77
CA SER A 32 17.16 -13.47 6.08
C SER A 32 18.39 -14.36 6.04
N SER A 33 19.29 -14.16 7.00
CA SER A 33 20.52 -14.93 7.19
C SER A 33 20.71 -15.34 8.66
N GLU A 34 21.60 -16.27 8.91
CA GLU A 34 21.99 -16.68 10.26
C GLU A 34 22.67 -15.54 11.03
N THR A 35 23.32 -14.61 10.32
CA THR A 35 23.91 -13.40 10.93
C THR A 35 22.87 -12.53 11.64
N THR A 36 21.60 -12.61 11.25
CA THR A 36 20.48 -11.94 11.93
C THR A 36 19.65 -12.91 12.78
N GLY A 37 20.13 -14.15 12.98
CA GLY A 37 19.42 -15.20 13.70
C GLY A 37 18.05 -15.52 13.12
N PHE A 38 17.87 -15.33 11.80
CA PHE A 38 16.58 -15.46 11.12
C PHE A 38 15.46 -14.53 11.63
N SER A 39 15.81 -13.49 12.40
CA SER A 39 14.86 -12.56 13.01
C SER A 39 14.61 -11.30 12.17
N VAL A 40 15.55 -10.92 11.31
CA VAL A 40 15.47 -9.71 10.48
C VAL A 40 15.30 -10.08 9.02
N TRP A 41 14.19 -9.63 8.44
CA TRP A 41 13.85 -9.83 7.04
C TRP A 41 14.06 -8.54 6.26
N THR A 42 14.90 -8.61 5.22
CA THR A 42 15.18 -7.48 4.32
C THR A 42 14.51 -7.70 2.99
N LYS A 43 13.77 -6.70 2.50
CA LYS A 43 13.16 -6.74 1.17
C LYS A 43 14.25 -6.69 0.11
N ILE A 44 14.18 -7.59 -0.86
CA ILE A 44 15.05 -7.61 -2.03
C ILE A 44 14.31 -7.03 -3.22
N GLU A 45 15.05 -6.31 -4.06
CA GLU A 45 14.57 -5.88 -5.37
C GLU A 45 14.46 -7.10 -6.29
N ALA A 46 13.22 -7.48 -6.56
CA ALA A 46 12.88 -8.60 -7.43
C ALA A 46 11.94 -8.09 -8.53
N ASP A 47 12.18 -8.55 -9.75
CA ASP A 47 11.30 -8.33 -10.88
C ASP A 47 10.29 -9.48 -10.93
N ILE A 48 9.00 -9.14 -10.95
CA ILE A 48 7.92 -10.12 -10.90
C ILE A 48 7.23 -10.10 -12.25
N MET A 49 7.46 -11.15 -13.03
CA MET A 49 6.94 -11.30 -14.39
C MET A 49 6.06 -12.56 -14.42
N GLY A 50 4.74 -12.36 -14.41
CA GLY A 50 3.79 -13.47 -14.33
C GLY A 50 3.93 -14.24 -13.02
N ASP A 51 4.12 -15.55 -13.10
CA ASP A 51 4.28 -16.50 -11.99
C ASP A 51 5.72 -16.66 -11.52
N MET A 52 6.64 -15.82 -11.98
CA MET A 52 8.04 -15.89 -11.63
C MET A 52 8.56 -14.59 -11.02
N ALA A 53 9.26 -14.73 -9.89
CA ALA A 53 10.04 -13.68 -9.28
C ALA A 53 11.52 -13.90 -9.59
N HIS A 54 12.14 -12.92 -10.24
CA HIS A 54 13.55 -12.91 -10.62
C HIS A 54 14.32 -11.92 -9.78
N PHE A 55 15.40 -12.36 -9.13
CA PHE A 55 16.29 -11.47 -8.40
C PHE A 55 17.74 -11.90 -8.51
N LYS A 56 18.64 -10.96 -8.22
CA LYS A 56 20.09 -11.16 -8.23
C LYS A 56 20.61 -11.09 -6.80
N THR A 57 21.46 -12.03 -6.41
CA THR A 57 22.08 -12.04 -5.09
C THR A 57 23.55 -12.45 -5.16
N GLN A 58 24.37 -11.98 -4.22
CA GLN A 58 25.79 -12.34 -4.10
C GLN A 58 26.05 -13.26 -2.92
N SER A 59 25.04 -13.50 -2.08
CA SER A 59 25.16 -14.18 -0.79
C SER A 59 24.04 -15.20 -0.62
N GLY A 60 24.32 -16.30 0.07
CA GLY A 60 23.29 -17.28 0.42
C GLY A 60 22.35 -16.78 1.52
N GLY A 61 21.44 -17.63 1.98
CA GLY A 61 20.45 -17.31 3.00
C GLY A 61 19.07 -17.85 2.65
N VAL A 62 18.08 -17.54 3.49
CA VAL A 62 16.70 -17.98 3.30
C VAL A 62 15.93 -16.89 2.57
N TYR A 63 15.25 -17.27 1.50
CA TYR A 63 14.44 -16.37 0.67
C TYR A 63 12.98 -16.80 0.76
N VAL A 64 12.08 -15.84 0.96
CA VAL A 64 10.64 -16.09 1.02
C VAL A 64 9.88 -15.05 0.20
N ALA A 65 8.84 -15.51 -0.50
CA ALA A 65 7.87 -14.64 -1.15
C ALA A 65 6.72 -14.36 -0.19
N LYS A 66 6.37 -13.08 0.01
CA LYS A 66 5.26 -12.66 0.87
C LYS A 66 4.38 -11.65 0.14
N SER A 67 3.07 -11.95 0.09
CA SER A 67 2.05 -11.02 -0.38
C SER A 67 1.80 -9.92 0.66
N HIS A 68 1.77 -8.67 0.23
CA HIS A 68 1.42 -7.53 1.07
C HIS A 68 -0.02 -7.10 0.83
N SER A 69 -0.80 -7.02 1.90
CA SER A 69 -2.08 -6.32 1.85
C SER A 69 -1.83 -4.86 1.49
N HIS A 70 -2.75 -4.26 0.72
CA HIS A 70 -2.69 -2.86 0.33
C HIS A 70 -2.99 -1.92 1.52
N THR A 71 -2.15 -1.94 2.55
CA THR A 71 -2.30 -1.12 3.76
C THR A 71 -2.41 0.36 3.42
N VAL A 72 -1.69 0.83 2.39
CA VAL A 72 -1.77 2.22 1.91
C VAL A 72 -3.18 2.57 1.40
N LEU A 73 -3.81 1.68 0.62
CA LEU A 73 -5.18 1.91 0.13
C LEU A 73 -6.19 1.88 1.28
N ILE A 74 -6.03 0.96 2.22
CA ILE A 74 -6.89 0.86 3.41
C ILE A 74 -6.79 2.15 4.22
N VAL A 75 -5.58 2.63 4.51
CA VAL A 75 -5.36 3.87 5.27
C VAL A 75 -5.96 5.08 4.55
N ALA A 76 -5.75 5.19 3.23
CA ALA A 76 -6.33 6.29 2.44
C ALA A 76 -7.86 6.29 2.48
N LEU A 77 -8.49 5.10 2.36
CA LEU A 77 -9.94 4.96 2.43
C LEU A 77 -10.50 5.35 3.80
N VAL A 78 -9.84 4.92 4.88
CA VAL A 78 -10.25 5.27 6.26
C VAL A 78 -10.16 6.77 6.51
N LEU A 79 -9.07 7.42 6.08
CA LEU A 79 -8.92 8.88 6.22
C LEU A 79 -9.96 9.65 5.43
N SER A 80 -10.28 9.22 4.20
CA SER A 80 -11.33 9.83 3.39
C SER A 80 -12.70 9.77 4.08
N LEU A 81 -13.05 8.62 4.66
CA LEU A 81 -14.30 8.47 5.40
C LEU A 81 -14.38 9.37 6.63
N LEU A 82 -13.28 9.51 7.38
CA LEU A 82 -13.20 10.41 8.53
C LEU A 82 -13.48 11.87 8.15
N VAL A 83 -12.93 12.35 7.04
CA VAL A 83 -13.16 13.72 6.55
C VAL A 83 -14.64 13.92 6.20
N VAL A 84 -15.27 12.96 5.52
CA VAL A 84 -16.69 13.03 5.18
C VAL A 84 -17.56 13.12 6.44
N VAL A 85 -17.27 12.30 7.46
CA VAL A 85 -18.00 12.35 8.74
C VAL A 85 -17.83 13.72 9.41
N LEU A 86 -16.62 14.28 9.43
CA LEU A 86 -16.38 15.61 10.00
C LEU A 86 -17.14 16.71 9.27
N VAL A 87 -17.22 16.65 7.93
CA VAL A 87 -18.00 17.61 7.13
C VAL A 87 -19.50 17.48 7.43
N ILE A 88 -20.02 16.26 7.54
CA ILE A 88 -21.43 16.02 7.87
C ILE A 88 -21.74 16.53 9.28
N VAL A 89 -20.97 16.10 10.29
CA VAL A 89 -21.19 16.49 11.69
C VAL A 89 -20.99 18.00 11.88
N GLY A 90 -19.94 18.55 11.28
CA GLY A 90 -19.66 19.98 11.27
C GLY A 90 -20.78 20.76 10.59
N GLY A 91 -21.27 20.28 9.46
CA GLY A 91 -22.42 20.84 8.75
C GLY A 91 -23.68 20.82 9.61
N ILE A 92 -24.04 19.68 10.19
CA ILE A 92 -25.20 19.54 11.08
C ILE A 92 -25.07 20.51 12.27
N CYS A 93 -23.92 20.55 12.94
CA CYS A 93 -23.70 21.42 14.09
C CYS A 93 -23.76 22.91 13.71
N TYR A 94 -23.15 23.28 12.58
CA TYR A 94 -23.19 24.63 12.04
C TYR A 94 -24.61 25.08 11.72
N PHE A 95 -25.38 24.24 11.03
CA PHE A 95 -26.76 24.51 10.64
C PHE A 95 -27.72 24.47 11.84
N ARG A 96 -27.44 23.65 12.86
CA ARG A 96 -28.17 23.65 14.13
C ARG A 96 -27.96 24.94 14.91
N LYS A 97 -26.75 25.50 14.90
CA LYS A 97 -26.45 26.81 15.50
C LYS A 97 -26.93 28.00 14.65
N ASN A 98 -27.06 27.83 13.33
CA ASN A 98 -27.44 28.90 12.39
C ASN A 98 -28.70 28.54 11.57
N PRO A 99 -29.87 28.36 12.19
CA PRO A 99 -31.09 27.90 11.51
C PRO A 99 -31.59 28.88 10.42
N ASN A 100 -31.24 30.16 10.52
CA ASN A 100 -31.62 31.18 9.53
C ASN A 100 -30.92 30.98 8.17
N LYS A 101 -29.74 30.32 8.12
CA LYS A 101 -29.04 30.03 6.86
C LYS A 101 -29.65 28.87 6.09
N TRP A 102 -30.26 27.90 6.77
CA TRP A 102 -31.06 26.82 6.15
C TRP A 102 -32.25 27.38 5.37
N LYS A 103 -32.94 28.38 5.96
CA LYS A 103 -34.12 29.01 5.34
C LYS A 103 -33.77 29.79 4.06
N LYS A 104 -32.55 30.34 3.95
CA LYS A 104 -32.06 31.01 2.72
C LYS A 104 -31.75 30.01 1.60
N LEU A 105 -31.14 28.87 1.92
CA LEU A 105 -30.88 27.80 0.94
C LEU A 105 -32.19 27.16 0.42
N LYS A 106 -33.18 26.98 1.30
CA LYS A 106 -34.51 26.44 0.92
C LYS A 106 -35.36 27.39 0.05
N LYS A 107 -35.06 28.69 0.03
CA LYS A 107 -35.79 29.72 -0.75
C LYS A 107 -35.24 29.96 -2.16
N SER A 108 -34.14 29.32 -2.55
CA SER A 108 -33.50 29.54 -3.86
C SER A 108 -33.86 28.49 -4.92
N PRO A 109 -35.13 28.44 -5.37
CA PRO A 109 -35.36 28.03 -6.76
C PRO A 109 -36.27 28.98 -7.57
N LYS A 110 -36.49 30.24 -7.16
CA LYS A 110 -37.49 31.11 -7.82
C LYS A 110 -36.98 32.17 -8.80
N ASN A 111 -35.68 32.35 -9.01
CA ASN A 111 -35.17 33.46 -9.84
C ASN A 111 -34.46 33.04 -11.14
N LEU A 112 -34.74 31.83 -11.66
CA LEU A 112 -34.22 31.37 -12.95
C LEU A 112 -35.26 31.35 -14.08
N GLN A 113 -36.51 31.78 -13.83
CA GLN A 113 -37.57 31.81 -14.84
C GLN A 113 -37.92 33.20 -15.41
N ASP A 114 -37.40 34.31 -14.86
CA ASP A 114 -37.78 35.68 -15.28
C ASP A 114 -36.82 36.34 -16.30
N ARG A 115 -36.02 35.57 -17.04
CA ARG A 115 -35.14 36.12 -18.10
C ARG A 115 -35.16 35.32 -19.41
N ILE A 116 -36.34 34.91 -19.89
CA ILE A 116 -36.56 34.49 -21.28
C ILE A 116 -37.65 35.37 -21.87
#